data_AF-A0A8T4U895-F1
#
_entry.id   AF-A0A8T4U895-F1
#
_cell.length_a   1.000
_cell.length_b   1.000
_cell.length_c   1.000
_cell.angle_alpha   90.00
_cell.angle_beta   90.00
_cell.angle_gamma   90.00
#
_symmetry.space_group_name_H-M   'P 1'
#
loop_
_entity.id
_entity.type
_entity.pdbx_description
1 polymer ?
#
loop_
_entity_poly.entity_id
_entity_poly.type
_entity_poly.pdbx_seq_one_letter_code
_entity_poly.pdbx_strand_id
1 'polypeptide(L)'
;MKEVRVIFSPEAEKVYRYLNEKAQFSKNERVILNAINKKIELIKANYHYGDPIAKNLIPKEYKKGYGINNLFRVELPNFWRMLYTLTNGESKIEIIAFVLEILDHKSYNKKFGYK
;
A
#
# COMPACT_ATOMS: atom_id res chain seq x y z
N MET A 1 -8.69 -14.51 16.65
CA MET A 1 -8.39 -13.29 15.88
C MET A 1 -7.67 -13.73 14.61
N LYS A 2 -7.97 -13.19 13.43
CA LYS A 2 -7.28 -13.58 12.20
C LYS A 2 -5.86 -13.01 12.23
N GLU A 3 -4.86 -13.80 11.86
CA GLU A 3 -3.49 -13.32 11.72
C GLU A 3 -3.40 -12.47 10.44
N VAL A 4 -2.79 -11.30 10.52
CA VAL A 4 -2.62 -10.40 9.37
C VAL A 4 -1.14 -10.26 9.06
N ARG A 5 -0.74 -10.68 7.86
CA ARG A 5 0.60 -10.47 7.33
C ARG A 5 0.58 -9.40 6.27
N VAL A 6 1.61 -8.57 6.28
CA VAL A 6 1.81 -7.54 5.27
C VAL A 6 2.96 -7.97 4.37
N ILE A 7 2.72 -8.03 3.07
CA ILE A 7 3.69 -8.45 2.05
C ILE A 7 3.76 -7.36 0.99
N PHE A 8 4.94 -7.06 0.49
CA PHE A 8 5.16 -6.03 -0.52
C PHE A 8 5.30 -6.68 -1.90
N SER A 9 4.75 -6.02 -2.91
CA SER A 9 5.11 -6.28 -4.30
C SER A 9 6.59 -5.93 -4.54
N PRO A 10 7.22 -6.43 -5.61
CA PRO A 10 8.57 -6.01 -5.99
C PRO A 10 8.70 -4.48 -6.17
N GLU A 11 7.67 -3.83 -6.69
CA GLU A 11 7.62 -2.38 -6.91
C GLU A 11 7.54 -1.61 -5.58
N ALA A 12 6.65 -2.05 -4.67
CA ALA A 12 6.51 -1.43 -3.36
C ALA A 12 7.76 -1.64 -2.50
N GLU A 13 8.36 -2.82 -2.55
CA GLU A 13 9.59 -3.16 -1.82
C GLU A 13 10.76 -2.26 -2.26
N LYS A 14 10.91 -2.01 -3.57
CA LYS A 14 11.93 -1.08 -4.09
C LYS A 14 11.78 0.32 -3.50
N VAL A 15 10.55 0.83 -3.45
CA VAL A 15 10.27 2.16 -2.89
C VAL A 15 10.51 2.17 -1.38
N TYR A 16 10.09 1.13 -0.67
CA TYR A 16 10.31 1.00 0.76
C TYR A 16 11.81 1.00 1.10
N ARG A 17 12.62 0.23 0.36
CA ARG A 17 14.09 0.20 0.52
C ARG A 17 14.72 1.56 0.26
N TYR A 18 14.33 2.22 -0.83
CA TYR A 18 14.79 3.58 -1.13
C TYR A 18 14.49 4.54 0.03
N LEU A 19 13.26 4.54 0.55
CA LEU A 19 12.88 5.39 1.68
C LEU A 19 13.71 5.07 2.92
N ASN A 20 13.95 3.79 3.19
CA ASN A 20 14.77 3.33 4.31
C ASN A 20 16.23 3.81 4.20
N GLU A 21 16.85 3.66 3.03
CA GLU A 21 18.23 4.10 2.78
C GLU A 21 18.37 5.62 2.90
N LYS A 22 17.39 6.38 2.40
CA LYS A 22 17.42 7.85 2.38
C LYS A 22 16.96 8.49 3.68
N ALA A 23 16.22 7.78 4.53
CA ALA A 23 15.71 8.31 5.80
C ALA A 23 16.80 8.88 6.70
N GLN A 24 18.01 8.32 6.68
CA GLN A 24 19.13 8.82 7.48
C GLN A 24 19.59 10.23 7.04
N PHE A 25 19.46 10.56 5.75
CA PHE A 25 19.96 11.81 5.15
C PHE A 25 18.87 12.85 4.89
N SER A 26 17.60 12.44 4.83
CA SER A 26 16.50 13.34 4.52
C SER A 26 15.31 13.17 5.46
N LYS A 27 14.83 14.31 5.98
CA LYS A 27 13.67 14.39 6.86
C LYS A 27 12.40 13.94 6.14
N ASN A 28 12.25 14.26 4.85
CA ASN A 28 11.03 13.93 4.09
C ASN A 28 10.86 12.42 3.96
N GLU A 29 11.87 11.71 3.50
CA GLU A 29 11.88 10.26 3.34
C GLU A 29 11.72 9.56 4.70
N ARG A 30 12.36 10.08 5.76
CA ARG A 30 12.19 9.56 7.13
C ARG A 30 10.75 9.64 7.61
N VAL A 31 10.09 10.77 7.38
CA VAL A 31 8.69 10.98 7.79
C VAL A 31 7.76 10.04 7.02
N ILE A 32 7.99 9.83 5.72
CA ILE A 32 7.21 8.89 4.90
C ILE A 32 7.43 7.45 5.37
N LEU A 33 8.69 7.03 5.59
CA LEU A 33 9.03 5.70 6.09
C LEU A 33 8.37 5.41 7.44
N ASN A 34 8.49 6.34 8.39
CA ASN A 34 7.88 6.21 9.71
C ASN A 34 6.36 6.10 9.61
N ALA A 35 5.74 6.85 8.70
CA ALA A 35 4.32 6.74 8.43
C ALA A 35 3.97 5.36 7.89
N ILE A 36 4.69 4.84 6.88
CA ILE A 36 4.47 3.50 6.33
C ILE A 36 4.51 2.45 7.45
N ASN A 37 5.55 2.45 8.27
CA ASN A 37 5.69 1.51 9.39
C ASN A 37 4.51 1.60 10.36
N LYS A 38 4.09 2.81 10.72
CA LYS A 38 2.91 3.02 11.57
C LYS A 38 1.63 2.53 10.90
N LYS A 39 1.44 2.78 9.61
CA LYS A 39 0.25 2.35 8.86
C LYS A 39 0.19 0.82 8.72
N ILE A 40 1.33 0.15 8.58
CA ILE A 40 1.43 -1.31 8.57
C ILE A 40 0.90 -1.90 9.88
N GLU A 41 1.30 -1.35 11.03
CA GLU A 41 0.78 -1.81 12.33
C GLU A 41 -0.74 -1.57 12.47
N LEU A 42 -1.25 -0.46 11.92
CA LEU A 42 -2.70 -0.22 11.87
C LEU A 42 -3.45 -1.21 10.98
N ILE A 43 -2.87 -1.59 9.84
CA ILE A 43 -3.42 -2.63 8.96
C ILE A 43 -3.40 -3.99 9.64
N LYS A 44 -2.34 -4.32 10.39
CA LYS A 44 -2.28 -5.57 11.16
C LYS A 44 -3.36 -5.64 12.25
N ALA A 45 -3.62 -4.52 12.92
CA ALA A 45 -4.67 -4.42 13.94
C ALA A 45 -6.09 -4.41 13.33
N ASN A 46 -6.26 -3.80 12.15
CA ASN A 46 -7.50 -3.74 11.40
C ASN A 46 -7.20 -3.83 9.90
N TYR A 47 -7.37 -5.00 9.31
CA TYR A 47 -7.03 -5.24 7.91
C TYR A 47 -7.90 -4.46 6.91
N HIS A 48 -9.03 -3.89 7.34
CA HIS A 48 -9.85 -2.96 6.55
C HIS A 48 -9.43 -1.49 6.68
N TYR A 49 -8.27 -1.20 7.27
CA TYR A 49 -7.79 0.17 7.49
C TYR A 49 -7.51 0.94 6.18
N GLY A 50 -7.99 2.19 6.12
CA GLY A 50 -7.81 3.07 4.96
C GLY A 50 -9.09 3.20 4.14
N ASP A 51 -8.96 3.86 2.98
CA ASP A 51 -10.10 4.18 2.14
C ASP A 51 -10.30 3.09 1.07
N PRO A 52 -11.43 2.38 1.05
CA PRO A 52 -11.72 1.44 -0.02
C PRO A 52 -11.93 2.20 -1.35
N ILE A 53 -11.28 1.73 -2.41
CA ILE A 53 -11.48 2.23 -3.76
C ILE A 53 -12.62 1.47 -4.43
N ALA A 54 -13.58 2.20 -4.99
CA ALA A 54 -14.71 1.61 -5.72
C ALA A 54 -14.22 0.71 -6.85
N LYS A 55 -14.85 -0.47 -7.02
CA LYS A 55 -14.39 -1.52 -7.96
C LYS A 55 -14.21 -1.03 -9.40
N ASN A 56 -15.05 -0.09 -9.85
CA ASN A 56 -14.97 0.51 -11.17
C ASN A 56 -13.77 1.47 -11.33
N LEU A 57 -13.25 2.03 -10.23
CA LEU A 57 -12.10 2.94 -10.20
C LEU A 57 -10.75 2.24 -10.07
N ILE A 58 -10.73 0.94 -9.73
CA ILE A 58 -9.48 0.16 -9.64
C ILE A 58 -8.80 0.13 -11.04
N PRO A 59 -7.52 0.58 -11.15
CA PRO A 59 -6.78 0.55 -12.41
C PRO A 59 -6.79 -0.82 -13.09
N LYS A 60 -6.98 -0.82 -14.42
CA LYS A 60 -7.08 -2.06 -15.23
C LYS A 60 -5.83 -2.94 -15.12
N GLU A 61 -4.66 -2.31 -15.01
CA GLU A 61 -3.38 -2.99 -14.84
C GLU A 61 -3.33 -3.82 -13.55
N TYR A 62 -3.91 -3.35 -12.45
CA TYR A 62 -3.94 -4.14 -11.21
C TYR A 62 -4.89 -5.32 -11.30
N LYS A 63 -6.05 -5.14 -11.94
CA LYS A 63 -6.98 -6.24 -12.19
C LYS A 63 -6.35 -7.31 -13.08
N LYS A 64 -5.65 -6.91 -14.14
CA LYS A 64 -5.01 -7.84 -15.08
C LYS A 64 -3.74 -8.47 -14.54
N GLY A 65 -2.90 -7.70 -13.84
CA GLY A 65 -1.60 -8.15 -13.34
C GLY A 65 -1.69 -8.96 -12.05
N TYR A 66 -2.59 -8.59 -11.14
CA TYR A 66 -2.71 -9.21 -9.82
C TYR A 66 -4.05 -9.92 -9.59
N GLY A 67 -4.99 -9.86 -10.53
CA GLY A 67 -6.30 -10.52 -10.37
C GLY A 67 -7.20 -9.92 -9.28
N ILE A 68 -6.91 -8.69 -8.83
CA ILE A 68 -7.58 -8.13 -7.64
C ILE A 68 -8.97 -7.61 -7.94
N ASN A 69 -9.85 -7.70 -6.94
CA ASN A 69 -11.21 -7.18 -6.97
C ASN A 69 -11.52 -6.21 -5.81
N ASN A 70 -10.54 -5.95 -4.95
CA ASN A 70 -10.57 -4.98 -3.88
C ASN A 70 -9.25 -4.18 -3.90
N LEU A 71 -9.30 -2.95 -3.40
CA LEU A 71 -8.14 -2.08 -3.31
C LEU A 71 -8.40 -1.04 -2.22
N PHE A 72 -7.41 -0.81 -1.38
CA PHE A 72 -7.43 0.18 -0.32
C PHE A 72 -6.35 1.22 -0.58
N ARG A 73 -6.68 2.47 -0.27
CA ARG A 73 -5.78 3.62 -0.31
C ARG A 73 -5.50 4.07 1.11
N VAL A 74 -4.22 4.19 1.43
CA VAL A 74 -3.77 4.77 2.69
C VAL A 74 -2.99 6.04 2.40
N GLU A 75 -3.40 7.14 3.02
CA GLU A 75 -2.68 8.41 2.95
C GLU A 75 -1.39 8.36 3.77
N LEU A 76 -0.32 8.89 3.16
CA LEU A 76 0.98 9.10 3.75
C LEU A 76 1.34 10.60 3.69
N PRO A 77 2.30 11.05 4.51
CA PRO A 77 2.80 12.42 4.45
C PRO A 77 3.26 12.84 3.06
N ASN A 78 3.35 14.16 2.84
CA ASN A 78 3.79 14.75 1.58
C ASN A 78 2.98 14.29 0.36
N PHE A 79 1.69 14.00 0.57
CA PHE A 79 0.76 13.53 -0.46
C PHE A 79 1.14 12.19 -1.10
N TRP A 80 1.96 11.39 -0.42
CA TRP A 80 2.24 10.01 -0.81
C TRP A 80 1.04 9.12 -0.47
N ARG A 81 0.93 8.00 -1.17
CA ARG A 81 -0.12 7.01 -0.96
C ARG A 81 0.47 5.61 -1.00
N MET A 82 -0.04 4.76 -0.11
CA MET A 82 0.20 3.32 -0.13
C MET A 82 -1.08 2.63 -0.58
N LEU A 83 -0.96 1.74 -1.56
CA LEU A 83 -2.06 0.97 -2.11
C LEU A 83 -1.88 -0.49 -1.73
N TYR A 84 -2.91 -1.11 -1.18
CA TYR A 84 -2.86 -2.53 -0.85
C TYR A 84 -4.18 -3.23 -1.16
N THR A 85 -4.09 -4.54 -1.37
CA THR A 85 -5.24 -5.44 -1.57
C THR A 85 -5.26 -6.48 -0.46
N LEU A 86 -6.42 -7.03 -0.18
CA LEU A 86 -6.61 -8.13 0.76
C LEU A 86 -6.82 -9.43 -0.01
N THR A 87 -6.08 -10.47 0.39
CA THR A 87 -6.31 -11.85 -0.03
C THR A 87 -6.26 -12.78 1.18
N ASN A 88 -6.85 -13.97 1.04
CA ASN A 88 -6.67 -15.02 2.04
C ASN A 88 -5.26 -15.60 1.91
N GLY A 89 -4.66 -15.95 3.05
CA GLY A 89 -3.42 -16.73 3.09
C GLY A 89 -3.64 -18.20 2.76
N GLU A 90 -2.63 -19.03 3.04
CA GLU A 90 -2.71 -20.48 2.80
C GLU A 90 -3.74 -21.14 3.71
N SER A 91 -3.93 -20.58 4.92
CA SER A 91 -4.98 -21.00 5.85
C SER A 91 -6.18 -20.05 5.83
N LYS A 92 -7.37 -20.56 6.17
CA LYS A 92 -8.61 -19.75 6.27
C LYS A 92 -8.60 -18.69 7.39
N ILE A 93 -7.57 -18.70 8.25
CA ILE A 93 -7.45 -17.86 9.44
C ILE A 93 -6.42 -16.73 9.20
N GLU A 94 -5.71 -16.76 8.08
CA GLU A 94 -4.68 -15.80 7.70
C GLU A 94 -5.19 -14.82 6.64
N ILE A 95 -4.92 -13.53 6.85
CA ILE A 95 -5.18 -12.47 5.89
C ILE A 95 -3.84 -11.92 5.42
N ILE A 96 -3.66 -11.80 4.12
CA ILE A 96 -2.53 -11.11 3.52
C ILE A 96 -2.99 -9.74 3.05
N ALA A 97 -2.43 -8.69 3.66
CA ALA A 97 -2.47 -7.34 3.13
C ALA A 97 -1.27 -7.15 2.18
N PHE A 98 -1.53 -7.30 0.89
CA PHE A 98 -0.51 -7.23 -0.15
C PHE A 98 -0.38 -5.78 -0.64
N VAL A 99 0.72 -5.12 -0.26
CA VAL A 99 1.05 -3.75 -0.65
C VAL A 99 1.52 -3.75 -2.11
N LEU A 100 0.68 -3.20 -2.99
CA LEU A 100 0.90 -3.17 -4.43
C LEU A 100 1.89 -2.08 -4.82
N GLU A 101 1.71 -0.87 -4.30
CA GLU A 101 2.57 0.26 -4.60
C GLU A 101 2.62 1.28 -3.46
N ILE A 102 3.73 2.00 -3.40
CA ILE A 102 3.94 3.19 -2.57
C ILE A 102 4.41 4.27 -3.53
N LEU A 103 3.69 5.39 -3.59
CA LEU A 103 3.93 6.36 -4.66
C LEU A 103 3.57 7.79 -4.26
N ASP A 104 4.22 8.74 -4.93
CA ASP A 104 3.97 10.16 -4.76
C ASP A 104 2.66 10.63 -5.40
N HIS A 105 2.35 11.91 -5.21
CA HIS A 105 1.12 12.50 -5.73
C HIS A 105 1.02 12.45 -7.26
N LYS A 106 2.12 12.76 -7.97
CA LYS A 106 2.13 12.84 -9.43
C LYS A 106 1.91 11.48 -10.06
N SER A 107 2.61 10.46 -9.55
CA SER A 107 2.48 9.08 -10.00
C SER A 107 1.07 8.56 -9.72
N TYR A 108 0.47 8.97 -8.59
CA TYR A 108 -0.87 8.54 -8.21
C TYR A 108 -1.91 9.12 -9.14
N ASN A 109 -1.86 10.43 -9.39
CA ASN A 109 -2.79 11.07 -10.31
C ASN A 109 -2.70 10.47 -11.70
N LYS A 110 -1.47 10.24 -12.21
CA LYS A 110 -1.27 9.58 -13.51
C LYS A 110 -1.90 8.19 -13.54
N LYS A 111 -1.70 7.39 -12.50
CA LYS A 111 -2.18 6.01 -12.45
C LYS A 111 -3.71 5.92 -12.35
N PHE A 112 -4.35 6.86 -11.67
CA PHE A 112 -5.80 6.93 -11.53
C PHE A 112 -6.49 7.82 -12.57
N GLY A 113 -5.73 8.44 -13.49
CA GLY A 113 -6.25 9.33 -14.53
C GLY A 113 -6.80 10.65 -14.00
N TYR A 114 -6.33 11.09 -12.84
CA TYR A 114 -6.69 12.40 -12.26
C TYR A 114 -5.90 13.52 -12.95
N LYS A 115 -6.56 14.67 -13.14
CA LYS A 115 -6.00 15.87 -13.77
C LYS A 115 -5.48 16.83 -12.72
#